data_AF-H8ZCW8-F1
#
_entry.id   AF-H8ZCW8-F1
#
_cell.length_a   1.000
_cell.length_b   1.000
_cell.length_c   1.000
_cell.angle_alpha   90.00
_cell.angle_beta   90.00
_cell.angle_gamma   90.00
#
_symmetry.space_group_name_H-M   'P 1'
#
loop_
_entity.id
_entity.type
_entity.pdbx_description
1 polymer ?
#
loop_
_entity_poly.entity_id
_entity_poly.type
_entity_poly.pdbx_seq_one_letter_code
_entity_poly.pdbx_strand_id
1 'polypeptide(L)'
;MDCMSLMKKTQEIMSMYKVFPFLGSTEMPVYRSVPRYSREAKEFSTYQLKDYSNCVECMILSLFCYLAYDSAEENYRTEHMGDVSPNLKEFFSLENQPFDTTKAKFQKEWCKVIANLKDPRIAYCNGRNKLDCGLINMLLVIAEIVNALEETKEKVLGFLETLKKQNGELDDELCGEIQEYTEKLLKQLSKTKDIEILFSDLKSEQYNNGRYDVSRAITIEFQYSSIRNTIFKCIIG
;
A
#
# COMPACT_ATOMS: atom_id res chain seq x y z
N MET A 1 37.40 -14.85 -12.59
CA MET A 1 36.11 -14.93 -11.85
C MET A 1 36.08 -16.31 -11.20
N ASP A 2 36.12 -16.37 -9.87
CA ASP A 2 36.30 -17.61 -9.09
C ASP A 2 34.97 -18.39 -8.95
N CYS A 3 35.03 -19.72 -8.98
CA CYS A 3 33.87 -20.61 -8.84
C CYS A 3 33.12 -20.38 -7.53
N MET A 4 33.85 -20.13 -6.42
CA MET A 4 33.24 -19.80 -5.14
C MET A 4 32.48 -18.46 -5.16
N SER A 5 32.99 -17.48 -5.91
CA SER A 5 32.28 -16.21 -6.11
C SER A 5 30.99 -16.38 -6.91
N LEU A 6 30.98 -17.30 -7.88
CA LEU A 6 29.78 -17.60 -8.68
C LEU A 6 28.73 -18.32 -7.83
N MET A 7 29.12 -19.34 -7.08
CA MET A 7 28.21 -20.08 -6.19
C MET A 7 27.58 -19.17 -5.13
N LYS A 8 28.37 -18.26 -4.53
CA LYS A 8 27.87 -17.28 -3.57
C LYS A 8 26.81 -16.37 -4.20
N LYS A 9 27.06 -15.83 -5.40
CA LYS A 9 26.09 -15.00 -6.14
C LYS A 9 24.82 -15.78 -6.47
N THR A 10 24.93 -17.02 -6.91
CA THR A 10 23.76 -17.87 -7.19
C THR A 10 22.93 -18.09 -5.92
N GLN A 11 23.58 -18.35 -4.78
CA GLN A 11 22.89 -18.55 -3.51
C GLN A 11 22.22 -17.25 -2.98
N GLU A 12 22.88 -16.10 -3.16
CA GLU A 12 22.30 -14.77 -2.84
C GLU A 12 21.06 -14.52 -3.69
N ILE A 13 21.14 -14.76 -5.01
CA ILE A 13 20.02 -14.63 -5.94
C ILE A 13 18.88 -15.56 -5.51
N MET A 14 19.13 -16.87 -5.32
CA MET A 14 18.12 -17.83 -4.89
C MET A 14 17.48 -17.47 -3.55
N SER A 15 18.23 -16.87 -2.63
CA SER A 15 17.69 -16.39 -1.36
C SER A 15 16.77 -15.19 -1.56
N MET A 16 17.12 -14.24 -2.44
CA MET A 16 16.23 -13.11 -2.77
C MET A 16 14.87 -13.55 -3.33
N TYR A 17 14.83 -14.58 -4.19
CA TYR A 17 13.60 -15.12 -4.76
C TYR A 17 12.59 -15.62 -3.71
N LYS A 18 13.08 -16.03 -2.53
CA LYS A 18 12.23 -16.56 -1.45
C LYS A 18 11.84 -15.51 -0.42
N VAL A 19 12.61 -14.42 -0.36
CA VAL A 19 12.52 -13.46 0.75
C VAL A 19 11.57 -12.31 0.44
N PHE A 20 11.47 -11.92 -0.83
CA PHE A 20 10.67 -10.77 -1.25
C PHE A 20 9.56 -11.20 -2.21
N PRO A 21 8.37 -10.57 -2.15
CA PRO A 21 7.29 -10.85 -3.11
C PRO A 21 7.64 -10.42 -4.54
N PHE A 22 8.56 -9.45 -4.70
CA PHE A 22 9.05 -8.97 -5.99
C PHE A 22 10.58 -8.89 -5.97
N LEU A 23 11.22 -9.31 -7.05
CA LEU A 23 12.66 -9.17 -7.25
C LEU A 23 13.07 -7.76 -7.67
N GLY A 24 12.13 -7.03 -8.28
CA GLY A 24 12.34 -5.69 -8.79
C GLY A 24 11.07 -5.08 -9.37
N SER A 25 11.19 -3.85 -9.87
CA SER A 25 10.04 -3.04 -10.30
C SER A 25 9.23 -3.62 -11.47
N THR A 26 9.77 -4.59 -12.22
CA THR A 26 9.08 -5.23 -13.35
C THR A 26 7.99 -6.21 -12.92
N GLU A 27 8.08 -6.73 -11.69
CA GLU A 27 7.12 -7.68 -11.12
C GLU A 27 6.04 -6.96 -10.29
N MET A 28 6.25 -5.68 -10.00
CA MET A 28 5.30 -4.87 -9.27
C MET A 28 4.08 -4.53 -10.14
N PRO A 29 2.88 -4.45 -9.53
CA PRO A 29 1.70 -3.90 -10.20
C PRO A 29 1.97 -2.50 -10.77
N VAL A 30 1.98 -2.38 -12.10
CA VAL A 30 2.04 -1.09 -12.79
C VAL A 30 0.63 -0.54 -12.95
N TYR A 31 0.44 0.75 -12.67
CA TYR A 31 -0.87 1.41 -12.83
C TYR A 31 -1.43 1.22 -14.23
N ARG A 32 -2.75 1.10 -14.32
CA ARG A 32 -3.49 0.91 -15.57
C ARG A 32 -4.92 1.41 -15.45
N SER A 33 -5.63 1.38 -16.57
CA SER A 33 -7.07 1.58 -16.60
C SER A 33 -7.80 0.36 -16.05
N VAL A 34 -8.67 0.53 -15.06
CA VAL A 34 -9.51 -0.52 -14.47
C VAL A 34 -10.99 -0.12 -14.44
N PRO A 35 -11.91 -1.09 -14.53
CA PRO A 35 -13.33 -0.81 -14.43
C PRO A 35 -13.73 -0.47 -13.00
N ARG A 36 -14.81 0.32 -12.87
CA ARG A 36 -15.43 0.59 -11.57
C ARG A 36 -16.09 -0.67 -11.01
N TYR A 37 -15.94 -0.87 -9.72
CA TYR A 37 -16.64 -1.89 -8.96
C TYR A 37 -17.83 -1.28 -8.21
N SER A 38 -19.01 -1.90 -8.35
CA SER A 38 -20.19 -1.61 -7.53
C SER A 38 -20.27 -2.62 -6.41
N ARG A 39 -20.08 -2.17 -5.16
CA ARG A 39 -20.22 -3.02 -3.98
C ARG A 39 -21.67 -3.48 -3.76
N GLU A 40 -22.64 -2.66 -4.16
CA GLU A 40 -24.07 -2.96 -4.07
C GLU A 40 -24.48 -4.06 -5.06
N ALA A 41 -24.14 -3.89 -6.33
CA ALA A 41 -24.47 -4.86 -7.38
C ALA A 41 -23.48 -6.04 -7.45
N LYS A 42 -22.36 -5.97 -6.70
CA LYS A 42 -21.26 -6.95 -6.68
C LYS A 42 -20.68 -7.24 -8.07
N GLU A 43 -20.64 -6.22 -8.92
CA GLU A 43 -20.22 -6.36 -10.32
C GLU A 43 -19.27 -5.23 -10.73
N PHE A 44 -18.50 -5.51 -11.79
CA PHE A 44 -17.70 -4.50 -12.46
C PHE A 44 -18.49 -3.87 -13.60
N SER A 45 -18.36 -2.56 -13.77
CA SER A 45 -18.94 -1.88 -14.92
C SER A 45 -18.38 -2.44 -16.21
N THR A 46 -19.27 -2.69 -17.18
CA THR A 46 -18.90 -3.10 -18.54
C THR A 46 -18.68 -1.90 -19.46
N TYR A 47 -18.97 -0.67 -19.00
CA TYR A 47 -18.86 0.54 -19.78
C TYR A 47 -17.48 1.17 -19.62
N GLN A 48 -16.58 0.83 -20.53
CA GLN A 48 -15.14 1.20 -20.51
C GLN A 48 -14.88 2.72 -20.39
N LEU A 49 -15.79 3.57 -20.84
CA LEU A 49 -15.68 5.03 -20.71
C LEU A 49 -15.77 5.51 -19.25
N LYS A 50 -16.18 4.65 -18.32
CA LYS A 50 -16.17 4.92 -16.87
C LYS A 50 -14.91 4.40 -16.18
N ASP A 51 -14.00 3.74 -16.88
CA ASP A 51 -12.75 3.25 -16.31
C ASP A 51 -11.90 4.40 -15.75
N TYR A 52 -11.00 4.06 -14.83
CA TYR A 52 -10.11 5.03 -14.20
C TYR A 52 -8.69 4.49 -14.08
N SER A 53 -7.71 5.39 -14.04
CA SER A 53 -6.32 5.05 -13.72
C SER A 53 -6.20 4.73 -12.23
N ASN A 54 -5.75 3.52 -11.91
CA ASN A 54 -5.69 2.96 -10.55
C ASN A 54 -4.34 3.21 -9.84
N CYS A 55 -3.75 4.40 -10.01
CA CYS A 55 -2.39 4.68 -9.53
C CYS A 55 -2.24 4.45 -8.02
N VAL A 56 -3.03 5.14 -7.19
CA VAL A 56 -2.98 5.04 -5.72
C VAL A 56 -3.35 3.63 -5.27
N GLU A 57 -4.33 3.04 -5.94
CA GLU A 57 -4.82 1.69 -5.69
C GLU A 57 -3.72 0.65 -5.90
N CYS A 58 -2.94 0.77 -6.99
CA CYS A 58 -1.78 -0.08 -7.27
C CYS A 58 -0.66 0.12 -6.27
N MET A 59 -0.48 1.34 -5.74
CA MET A 59 0.51 1.61 -4.70
C MET A 59 0.15 0.87 -3.41
N ILE A 60 -1.11 0.97 -2.98
CA ILE A 60 -1.61 0.23 -1.80
C ILE A 60 -1.56 -1.28 -2.06
N LEU A 61 -1.91 -1.75 -3.26
CA LEU A 61 -1.78 -3.18 -3.61
C LEU A 61 -0.34 -3.67 -3.45
N SER A 62 0.62 -2.94 -4.04
CA SER A 62 2.04 -3.29 -3.97
C SER A 62 2.53 -3.32 -2.53
N LEU A 63 2.12 -2.35 -1.72
CA LEU A 63 2.39 -2.31 -0.29
C LEU A 63 1.83 -3.55 0.43
N PHE A 64 0.58 -3.93 0.18
CA PHE A 64 0.01 -5.11 0.82
C PHE A 64 0.63 -6.43 0.36
N CYS A 65 1.09 -6.52 -0.90
CA CYS A 65 1.90 -7.66 -1.32
C CYS A 65 3.14 -7.80 -0.41
N TYR A 66 3.82 -6.70 -0.09
CA TYR A 66 4.92 -6.72 0.86
C TYR A 66 4.53 -7.09 2.29
N LEU A 67 3.48 -6.47 2.82
CA LEU A 67 3.08 -6.68 4.22
C LEU A 67 2.54 -8.10 4.45
N ALA A 68 1.90 -8.70 3.45
CA ALA A 68 1.28 -10.02 3.53
C ALA A 68 2.21 -11.18 3.18
N TYR A 69 3.36 -10.92 2.54
CA TYR A 69 4.24 -11.99 2.05
C TYR A 69 4.95 -12.72 3.20
N ASP A 70 4.75 -14.03 3.25
CA ASP A 70 5.44 -14.97 4.13
C ASP A 70 6.57 -15.64 3.35
N SER A 71 7.80 -15.21 3.61
CA SER A 71 9.01 -15.72 2.96
C SER A 71 9.36 -17.16 3.32
N ALA A 72 8.87 -17.67 4.46
CA ALA A 72 9.11 -19.05 4.85
C ALA A 72 8.27 -20.02 4.02
N GLU A 73 7.05 -19.62 3.70
CA GLU A 73 6.06 -20.44 2.99
C GLU A 73 5.87 -20.01 1.53
N GLU A 74 6.59 -18.98 1.09
CA GLU A 74 6.57 -18.39 -0.26
C GLU A 74 5.13 -18.04 -0.73
N ASN A 75 4.28 -17.58 0.20
CA ASN A 75 2.87 -17.26 -0.06
C ASN A 75 2.43 -16.00 0.69
N TYR A 76 1.19 -15.56 0.46
CA TYR A 76 0.62 -14.40 1.13
C TYR A 76 -0.37 -14.80 2.23
N ARG A 77 -0.31 -14.11 3.37
CA ARG A 77 -1.18 -14.32 4.54
C ARG A 77 -1.57 -12.98 5.17
N THR A 78 -2.71 -12.94 5.84
CA THR A 78 -3.21 -11.73 6.53
C THR A 78 -3.48 -11.95 8.02
N GLU A 79 -3.33 -13.17 8.52
CA GLU A 79 -3.65 -13.56 9.91
C GLU A 79 -2.83 -12.77 10.95
N HIS A 80 -1.60 -12.39 10.63
CA HIS A 80 -0.75 -11.59 11.51
C HIS A 80 -1.16 -10.12 11.61
N MET A 81 -2.01 -9.64 10.69
CA MET A 81 -2.51 -8.27 10.68
C MET A 81 -3.72 -8.07 11.61
N GLY A 82 -4.22 -9.13 12.25
CA GLY A 82 -5.41 -9.09 13.09
C GLY A 82 -6.71 -9.32 12.32
N ASP A 83 -7.78 -8.65 12.74
CA ASP A 83 -9.11 -8.78 12.11
C ASP A 83 -9.21 -7.89 10.87
N VAL A 84 -8.70 -8.36 9.74
CA VAL A 84 -8.77 -7.60 8.48
C VAL A 84 -10.16 -7.67 7.82
N SER A 85 -10.45 -6.75 6.91
CA SER A 85 -11.71 -6.77 6.16
C SER A 85 -11.90 -8.08 5.37
N PRO A 86 -13.14 -8.59 5.23
CA PRO A 86 -13.40 -9.83 4.50
C PRO A 86 -12.85 -9.83 3.07
N ASN A 87 -12.92 -8.69 2.39
CA ASN A 87 -12.41 -8.58 1.01
C ASN A 87 -10.88 -8.65 0.96
N LEU A 88 -10.17 -8.07 1.94
CA LEU A 88 -8.71 -8.19 2.03
C LEU A 88 -8.30 -9.64 2.34
N LYS A 89 -9.02 -10.30 3.26
CA LYS A 89 -8.81 -11.71 3.59
C LYS A 89 -9.04 -12.64 2.39
N GLU A 90 -10.15 -12.44 1.67
CA GLU A 90 -10.47 -13.19 0.46
C GLU A 90 -9.41 -12.98 -0.63
N PHE A 91 -9.01 -11.73 -0.88
CA PHE A 91 -8.02 -11.38 -1.90
C PHE A 91 -6.71 -12.13 -1.71
N PHE A 92 -6.17 -12.19 -0.49
CA PHE A 92 -4.93 -12.88 -0.16
C PHE A 92 -5.12 -14.36 0.26
N SER A 93 -6.30 -14.94 0.09
CA SER A 93 -6.52 -16.36 0.44
C SER A 93 -5.68 -17.31 -0.43
N LEU A 94 -5.37 -18.49 0.10
CA LEU A 94 -4.59 -19.50 -0.63
C LEU A 94 -5.30 -19.99 -1.90
N GLU A 95 -6.63 -19.96 -1.94
CA GLU A 95 -7.43 -20.35 -3.11
C GLU A 95 -7.23 -19.42 -4.31
N ASN A 96 -6.87 -18.16 -4.05
CA ASN A 96 -6.59 -17.18 -5.09
C ASN A 96 -5.11 -17.16 -5.53
N GLN A 97 -4.27 -17.99 -4.93
CA GLN A 97 -2.82 -18.08 -5.17
C GLN A 97 -2.45 -19.25 -6.09
N PRO A 98 -1.32 -19.18 -6.82
CA PRO A 98 -0.35 -18.08 -6.87
C PRO A 98 -0.85 -16.87 -7.68
N PHE A 99 -0.34 -15.68 -7.37
CA PHE A 99 -0.66 -14.47 -8.11
C PHE A 99 0.31 -14.22 -9.26
N ASP A 100 -0.23 -13.82 -10.41
CA ASP A 100 0.56 -13.09 -11.41
C ASP A 100 0.24 -11.60 -11.24
N THR A 101 1.11 -10.93 -10.47
CA THR A 101 0.94 -9.52 -10.06
C THR A 101 1.01 -8.54 -11.22
N THR A 102 1.47 -8.98 -12.39
CA THR A 102 1.52 -8.19 -13.63
C THR A 102 0.18 -8.19 -14.39
N LYS A 103 -0.73 -9.12 -14.08
CA LYS A 103 -1.99 -9.30 -14.83
C LYS A 103 -3.05 -8.27 -14.45
N ALA A 104 -3.80 -7.84 -15.46
CA ALA A 104 -4.94 -6.93 -15.29
C ALA A 104 -6.01 -7.51 -14.35
N LYS A 105 -6.19 -8.84 -14.37
CA LYS A 105 -7.15 -9.52 -13.50
C LYS A 105 -6.81 -9.30 -12.03
N PHE A 106 -5.54 -9.43 -11.64
CA PHE A 106 -5.11 -9.25 -10.26
C PHE A 106 -5.44 -7.83 -9.74
N GLN A 107 -5.08 -6.81 -10.51
CA GLN A 107 -5.39 -5.42 -10.16
C GLN A 107 -6.89 -5.11 -10.21
N LYS A 108 -7.65 -5.72 -11.13
CA LYS A 108 -9.11 -5.58 -11.20
C LYS A 108 -9.77 -6.16 -9.94
N GLU A 109 -9.36 -7.35 -9.50
CA GLU A 109 -9.90 -7.95 -8.28
C GLU A 109 -9.54 -7.14 -7.03
N TRP A 110 -8.37 -6.50 -7.00
CA TRP A 110 -7.99 -5.60 -5.92
C TRP A 110 -8.98 -4.44 -5.73
N CYS A 111 -9.61 -3.95 -6.79
CA CYS A 111 -10.64 -2.91 -6.68
C CYS A 111 -11.79 -3.31 -5.73
N LYS A 112 -12.07 -4.61 -5.54
CA LYS A 112 -13.08 -5.06 -4.57
C LYS A 112 -12.69 -4.75 -3.13
N VAL A 113 -11.39 -4.70 -2.82
CA VAL A 113 -10.88 -4.41 -1.49
C VAL A 113 -11.13 -2.95 -1.12
N ILE A 114 -10.78 -2.04 -2.03
CA ILE A 114 -10.66 -0.59 -1.78
C ILE A 114 -11.80 0.28 -2.34
N ALA A 115 -12.62 -0.24 -3.26
CA ALA A 115 -13.75 0.52 -3.80
C ALA A 115 -14.89 0.58 -2.79
N ASN A 116 -15.49 1.76 -2.64
CA ASN A 116 -16.65 2.02 -1.81
C ASN A 116 -16.48 1.48 -0.39
N LEU A 117 -15.35 1.83 0.24
CA LEU A 117 -15.12 1.57 1.66
C LEU A 117 -16.21 2.25 2.50
N LYS A 118 -16.41 1.85 3.76
CA LYS A 118 -17.53 2.36 4.55
C LYS A 118 -17.22 3.71 5.17
N ASP A 119 -15.96 3.94 5.54
CA ASP A 119 -15.54 5.21 6.10
C ASP A 119 -15.80 6.37 5.12
N PRO A 120 -16.68 7.34 5.46
CA PRO A 120 -17.00 8.46 4.58
C PRO A 120 -15.87 9.49 4.50
N ARG A 121 -14.88 9.43 5.41
CA ARG A 121 -13.77 10.40 5.53
C ARG A 121 -12.64 10.09 4.55
N ILE A 122 -12.61 8.89 3.96
CA ILE A 122 -11.68 8.54 2.88
C ILE A 122 -12.00 9.37 1.65
N ALA A 123 -10.97 10.06 1.14
CA ALA A 123 -11.07 10.91 -0.03
C ALA A 123 -10.95 10.11 -1.32
N TYR A 124 -11.85 10.40 -2.26
CA TYR A 124 -11.88 9.82 -3.60
C TYR A 124 -11.98 10.93 -4.65
N CYS A 125 -11.24 10.79 -5.76
CA CYS A 125 -11.27 11.68 -6.92
C CYS A 125 -12.49 11.48 -7.84
N ASN A 126 -13.01 10.25 -7.93
CA ASN A 126 -14.06 9.92 -8.89
C ASN A 126 -14.96 8.81 -8.37
N GLY A 127 -16.16 9.21 -7.96
CA GLY A 127 -17.06 8.34 -7.19
C GLY A 127 -16.35 7.78 -5.97
N ARG A 128 -16.79 6.63 -5.46
CA ARG A 128 -16.07 5.89 -4.41
C ARG A 128 -15.24 4.76 -5.01
N ASN A 129 -14.51 5.03 -6.09
CA ASN A 129 -13.71 4.03 -6.81
C ASN A 129 -12.27 4.47 -7.02
N LYS A 130 -12.06 5.70 -7.51
CA LYS A 130 -10.71 6.28 -7.67
C LYS A 130 -10.33 7.03 -6.40
N LEU A 131 -9.38 6.52 -5.63
CA LEU A 131 -8.83 7.17 -4.45
C LEU A 131 -8.18 8.51 -4.81
N ASP A 132 -8.29 9.47 -3.90
CA ASP A 132 -7.50 10.68 -3.97
C ASP A 132 -6.10 10.42 -3.38
N CYS A 133 -5.10 11.17 -3.84
CA CYS A 133 -3.71 10.99 -3.40
C CYS A 133 -3.52 11.49 -1.95
N GLY A 134 -2.33 11.28 -1.39
CA GLY A 134 -1.97 11.76 -0.06
C GLY A 134 -1.68 10.64 0.94
N LEU A 135 -0.61 10.79 1.69
CA LEU A 135 -0.16 9.82 2.70
C LEU A 135 -1.24 9.59 3.75
N ILE A 136 -1.83 10.66 4.28
CA ILE A 136 -2.80 10.54 5.36
C ILE A 136 -4.07 9.86 4.85
N ASN A 137 -4.51 10.15 3.62
CA ASN A 137 -5.61 9.41 3.00
C ASN A 137 -5.28 7.92 2.83
N MET A 138 -4.06 7.58 2.40
CA MET A 138 -3.64 6.17 2.29
C MET A 138 -3.61 5.48 3.66
N LEU A 139 -3.14 6.16 4.72
CA LEU A 139 -3.19 5.62 6.09
C LEU A 139 -4.62 5.35 6.54
N LEU A 140 -5.57 6.22 6.20
CA LEU A 140 -6.98 6.01 6.50
C LEU A 140 -7.58 4.84 5.73
N VAL A 141 -7.21 4.66 4.45
CA VAL A 141 -7.57 3.48 3.65
C VAL A 141 -7.01 2.21 4.28
N ILE A 142 -5.73 2.20 4.66
CA ILE A 142 -5.07 1.07 5.33
C ILE A 142 -5.83 0.74 6.62
N ALA A 143 -6.08 1.73 7.48
CA ALA A 143 -6.79 1.56 8.74
C ALA A 143 -8.19 0.96 8.52
N GLU A 144 -8.92 1.38 7.48
CA GLU A 144 -10.22 0.83 7.15
C GLU A 144 -10.15 -0.64 6.67
N ILE A 145 -9.23 -0.98 5.76
CA ILE A 145 -9.17 -2.35 5.19
C ILE A 145 -8.60 -3.38 6.16
N VAL A 146 -7.88 -2.96 7.19
CA VAL A 146 -7.42 -3.82 8.30
C VAL A 146 -8.39 -3.79 9.50
N ASN A 147 -9.58 -3.20 9.35
CA ASN A 147 -10.57 -2.92 10.41
C ASN A 147 -9.94 -2.37 11.70
N ALA A 148 -9.03 -1.40 11.58
CA ALA A 148 -8.47 -0.73 12.74
C ALA A 148 -9.56 -0.09 13.61
N LEU A 149 -9.28 0.00 14.91
CA LEU A 149 -10.16 0.65 15.88
C LEU A 149 -10.43 2.11 15.49
N GLU A 150 -11.57 2.63 15.88
CA GLU A 150 -11.95 4.02 15.58
C GLU A 150 -10.92 5.02 16.12
N GLU A 151 -10.34 4.76 17.30
CA GLU A 151 -9.25 5.56 17.86
C GLU A 151 -8.03 5.68 16.92
N THR A 152 -7.69 4.59 16.22
CA THR A 152 -6.63 4.58 15.23
C THR A 152 -6.96 5.47 14.04
N LYS A 153 -8.22 5.45 13.58
CA LYS A 153 -8.70 6.31 12.49
C LYS A 153 -8.74 7.78 12.93
N GLU A 154 -9.18 8.06 14.15
CA GLU A 154 -9.19 9.41 14.73
C GLU A 154 -7.78 9.98 14.88
N LYS A 155 -6.76 9.19 15.25
CA LYS A 155 -5.37 9.67 15.26
C LYS A 155 -4.91 10.09 13.86
N VAL A 156 -5.22 9.31 12.82
CA VAL A 156 -4.90 9.64 11.42
C VAL A 156 -5.63 10.92 10.98
N LEU A 157 -6.90 11.07 11.34
CA LEU A 157 -7.69 12.27 11.04
C LEU A 157 -7.17 13.51 11.77
N GLY A 158 -6.66 13.35 12.99
CA GLY A 158 -6.01 14.42 13.75
C GLY A 158 -4.84 15.07 13.00
N PHE A 159 -4.13 14.31 12.17
CA PHE A 159 -3.09 14.89 11.29
C PHE A 159 -3.68 15.83 10.23
N LEU A 160 -4.78 15.44 9.57
CA LEU A 160 -5.48 16.30 8.61
C LEU A 160 -6.04 17.56 9.28
N GLU A 161 -6.59 17.42 10.49
CA GLU A 161 -7.11 18.56 11.24
C GLU A 161 -6.00 19.53 11.65
N THR A 162 -4.83 19.02 12.04
CA THR A 162 -3.67 19.83 12.42
C THR A 162 -3.14 20.58 11.20
N LEU A 163 -2.93 19.90 10.07
CA LEU A 163 -2.58 20.54 8.79
C LEU A 163 -3.57 21.66 8.44
N LYS A 164 -4.87 21.38 8.56
CA LYS A 164 -5.91 22.38 8.26
C LYS A 164 -5.84 23.60 9.19
N LYS A 165 -5.61 23.40 10.49
CA LYS A 165 -5.46 24.49 11.47
C LYS A 165 -4.21 25.33 11.19
N GLN A 166 -3.16 24.71 10.67
CA GLN A 166 -1.91 25.34 10.26
C GLN A 166 -1.96 25.87 8.82
N ASN A 167 -3.16 25.94 8.20
CA ASN A 167 -3.36 26.39 6.83
C ASN A 167 -2.47 25.66 5.80
N GLY A 168 -2.27 24.36 6.01
CA GLY A 168 -1.47 23.50 5.15
C GLY A 168 0.02 23.56 5.41
N GLU A 169 0.50 24.26 6.44
CA GLU A 169 1.90 24.18 6.85
C GLU A 169 2.17 22.81 7.50
N LEU A 170 3.23 22.13 7.05
CA LEU A 170 3.71 20.89 7.66
C LEU A 170 4.98 21.23 8.43
N ASP A 171 4.83 21.44 9.73
CA ASP A 171 5.98 21.66 10.62
C ASP A 171 6.72 20.35 10.94
N ASP A 172 7.91 20.49 11.52
CA ASP A 172 8.78 19.35 11.84
C ASP A 172 8.15 18.41 12.88
N GLU A 173 7.33 18.92 13.79
CA GLU A 173 6.67 18.13 14.84
C GLU A 173 5.61 17.22 14.22
N LEU A 174 4.69 17.78 13.45
CA LEU A 174 3.66 17.02 12.74
C LEU A 174 4.25 16.06 11.70
N CYS A 175 5.31 16.49 11.01
CA CYS A 175 6.03 15.62 10.09
C CYS A 175 6.61 14.40 10.83
N GLY A 176 7.25 14.62 11.98
CA GLY A 176 7.78 13.55 12.84
C GLY A 176 6.69 12.60 13.33
N GLU A 177 5.55 13.12 13.79
CA GLU A 177 4.43 12.29 14.23
C GLU A 177 3.87 11.40 13.12
N ILE A 178 3.70 11.95 11.91
CA ILE A 178 3.21 11.20 10.75
C ILE A 178 4.20 10.09 10.38
N GLN A 179 5.50 10.38 10.39
CA GLN A 179 6.55 9.41 10.09
C GLN A 179 6.57 8.27 11.11
N GLU A 180 6.63 8.59 12.40
CA GLU A 180 6.66 7.60 13.49
C GLU A 180 5.41 6.71 13.46
N TYR A 181 4.24 7.32 13.28
CA TYR A 181 2.98 6.59 13.18
C TYR A 181 2.97 5.65 11.97
N THR A 182 3.37 6.14 10.80
CA THR A 182 3.45 5.34 9.56
C THR A 182 4.40 4.17 9.74
N GLU A 183 5.58 4.41 10.31
CA GLU A 183 6.59 3.39 10.55
C GLU A 183 6.05 2.28 11.47
N LYS A 184 5.46 2.68 12.60
CA LYS A 184 4.88 1.76 13.57
C LYS A 184 3.75 0.93 12.97
N LEU A 185 2.84 1.56 12.24
CA LEU A 185 1.71 0.88 11.59
C LEU A 185 2.19 -0.18 10.59
N LEU A 186 3.09 0.20 9.68
CA LEU A 186 3.57 -0.71 8.65
C LEU A 186 4.41 -1.85 9.23
N LYS A 187 5.23 -1.60 10.24
CA LYS A 187 5.95 -2.66 10.97
C LYS A 187 5.01 -3.63 11.68
N GLN A 188 3.92 -3.13 12.25
CA GLN A 188 2.91 -3.98 12.89
C GLN A 188 2.17 -4.87 11.87
N LEU A 189 1.87 -4.34 10.68
CA LEU A 189 1.17 -5.07 9.62
C LEU A 189 2.06 -6.03 8.85
N SER A 190 3.38 -5.85 8.91
CA SER A 190 4.32 -6.66 8.14
C SER A 190 4.51 -8.05 8.74
N LYS A 191 4.46 -9.08 7.89
CA LYS A 191 4.80 -10.45 8.26
C LYS A 191 6.29 -10.56 8.59
N THR A 192 7.12 -9.83 7.86
CA THR A 192 8.58 -9.75 8.06
C THR A 192 8.89 -8.56 8.96
N LYS A 193 9.62 -8.78 10.05
CA LYS A 193 9.93 -7.71 11.02
C LYS A 193 11.10 -6.81 10.60
N ASP A 194 11.94 -7.27 9.70
CA ASP A 194 13.13 -6.57 9.23
C ASP A 194 12.81 -5.64 8.05
N ILE A 195 11.94 -4.65 8.31
CA ILE A 195 11.62 -3.59 7.36
C ILE A 195 12.13 -2.24 7.85
N GLU A 196 12.70 -1.46 6.93
CA GLU A 196 13.11 -0.09 7.13
C GLU A 196 12.20 0.82 6.28
N ILE A 197 11.70 1.89 6.87
CA ILE A 197 10.77 2.81 6.22
C ILE A 197 11.45 4.16 6.16
N LEU A 198 11.71 4.62 4.94
CA LEU A 198 12.41 5.85 4.64
C LEU A 198 11.44 6.85 4.07
N PHE A 199 11.52 8.09 4.55
CA PHE A 199 10.73 9.20 4.07
C PHE A 199 11.62 10.16 3.30
N SER A 200 11.13 10.69 2.18
CA SER A 200 11.90 11.57 1.31
C SER A 200 11.07 12.80 0.94
N ASP A 201 11.55 13.95 1.42
CA ASP A 201 11.02 15.28 1.14
C ASP A 201 9.53 15.45 1.45
N LEU A 202 8.98 14.85 2.51
CA LEU A 202 7.56 15.01 2.85
C LEU A 202 7.15 16.49 2.89
N LYS A 203 6.07 16.82 2.19
CA LYS A 203 5.53 18.18 2.10
C LYS A 203 4.02 18.12 2.13
N SER A 204 3.41 19.13 2.72
CA SER A 204 1.97 19.33 2.58
C SER A 204 1.66 19.89 1.19
N GLU A 205 0.60 19.37 0.58
CA GLU A 205 0.05 19.84 -0.69
C GLU A 205 -1.47 20.05 -0.56
N GLN A 206 -1.95 21.10 -1.24
CA GLN A 206 -3.38 21.38 -1.34
C GLN A 206 -3.94 20.78 -2.63
N TYR A 207 -4.95 19.93 -2.50
CA TYR A 207 -5.65 19.31 -3.60
C TYR A 207 -6.79 20.19 -4.13
N ASN A 208 -7.30 19.87 -5.33
CA ASN A 208 -8.32 20.67 -6.04
C ASN A 208 -9.61 20.95 -5.25
N ASN A 209 -9.92 20.14 -4.23
CA ASN A 209 -11.07 20.30 -3.35
C ASN A 209 -10.76 21.12 -2.08
N GLY A 210 -9.57 21.74 -1.99
CA GLY A 210 -9.10 22.50 -0.84
C GLY A 210 -8.58 21.65 0.32
N ARG A 211 -8.58 20.32 0.20
CA ARG A 211 -8.02 19.39 1.18
C ARG A 211 -6.50 19.49 1.21
N TYR A 212 -5.91 19.58 2.39
CA TYR A 212 -4.48 19.39 2.59
C TYR A 212 -4.18 17.92 2.87
N ASP A 213 -3.07 17.41 2.33
CA ASP A 213 -2.51 16.10 2.68
C ASP A 213 -0.99 16.14 2.50
N VAL A 214 -0.29 15.09 2.91
CA VAL A 214 1.16 14.97 2.76
C VAL A 214 1.48 14.19 1.48
N SER A 215 2.28 14.81 0.62
CA SER A 215 2.79 14.25 -0.63
C SER A 215 4.26 13.83 -0.47
N ARG A 216 4.87 13.41 -1.60
CA ARG A 216 6.29 13.08 -1.83
C ARG A 216 6.55 11.60 -1.70
N ALA A 217 7.76 11.20 -1.30
CA ALA A 217 8.18 9.83 -1.44
C ALA A 217 8.25 9.09 -0.11
N ILE A 218 7.56 7.94 -0.03
CA ILE A 218 7.85 6.90 0.95
C ILE A 218 8.60 5.80 0.24
N THR A 219 9.71 5.38 0.83
CA THR A 219 10.48 4.23 0.38
C THR A 219 10.45 3.16 1.46
N ILE A 220 10.03 1.94 1.12
CA ILE A 220 10.13 0.81 2.04
C ILE A 220 11.26 -0.08 1.55
N GLU A 221 12.24 -0.27 2.41
CA GLU A 221 13.37 -1.16 2.20
C GLU A 221 13.18 -2.41 3.05
N PHE A 222 13.27 -3.57 2.42
CA PHE A 222 13.25 -4.83 3.12
C PHE A 222 14.69 -5.30 3.30
N GLN A 223 15.07 -5.59 4.54
CA GLN A 223 16.37 -6.15 4.85
C GLN A 223 16.20 -7.62 5.19
N TYR A 224 17.01 -8.48 4.57
CA TYR A 224 17.14 -9.87 4.99
C TYR A 224 18.62 -10.21 5.09
N SER A 225 19.07 -10.46 6.32
CA SER A 225 20.49 -10.64 6.63
C SER A 225 21.33 -9.44 6.14
N SER A 226 22.24 -9.64 5.18
CA SER A 226 23.10 -8.61 4.60
C SER A 226 22.60 -8.04 3.27
N ILE A 227 21.44 -8.51 2.79
CA ILE A 227 20.86 -8.09 1.51
C ILE A 227 19.81 -7.03 1.80
N ARG A 228 20.03 -5.82 1.29
CA ARG A 228 19.03 -4.76 1.22
C ARG A 228 18.45 -4.75 -0.18
N ASN A 229 17.14 -4.69 -0.28
CA ASN A 229 16.48 -4.42 -1.55
C ASN A 229 15.54 -3.23 -1.36
N THR A 230 15.76 -2.19 -2.15
CA THR A 230 14.93 -0.98 -2.17
C THR A 230 13.84 -1.21 -3.19
N ILE A 231 12.62 -1.54 -2.74
CA ILE A 231 11.64 -2.13 -3.66
C ILE A 231 10.34 -1.36 -3.80
N PHE A 232 9.99 -0.47 -2.88
CA PHE A 232 8.77 0.31 -3.02
C PHE A 232 9.05 1.80 -2.84
N LYS A 233 9.15 2.55 -3.94
CA LYS A 233 9.15 4.02 -3.94
C LYS A 233 7.77 4.52 -4.36
N CYS A 234 7.05 5.08 -3.40
CA CYS A 234 5.72 5.62 -3.54
C CYS A 234 5.82 7.12 -3.79
N ILE A 235 5.64 7.61 -5.02
CA ILE A 235 5.49 9.06 -5.26
C ILE A 235 4.02 9.41 -5.04
N ILE A 236 3.76 10.05 -3.92
CA ILE A 236 2.49 10.66 -3.57
C ILE A 236 2.54 12.07 -4.18
N GLY A 237 1.63 12.39 -5.09
CA GLY A 237 1.55 13.72 -5.70
C GLY A 237 0.12 14.19 -5.81
#